data_AF-A0AAN8JM25-F1
#
_entry.id   AF-A0AAN8JM25-F1
#
_cell.length_a   1.000
_cell.length_b   1.000
_cell.length_c   1.000
_cell.angle_alpha   90.00
_cell.angle_beta   90.00
_cell.angle_gamma   90.00
#
_symmetry.space_group_name_H-M   'P 1'
#
loop_
_entity.id
_entity.type
_entity.pdbx_description
1 polymer ?
#
loop_
_entity_poly.entity_id
_entity_poly.type
_entity_poly.pdbx_seq_one_letter_code
_entity_poly.pdbx_strand_id
1 'polypeptide(L)'
;MDGECSVDDGLVPNMTSCQDFLICLQGRVRRRVRCASGLMFDASIEMCNFENVVNCGLRPKTGNRKCYTANVNVTIKAENLAIQPIFLIETNIQAPRQPLYNFLLMAAGKDKRFSFQTRKIDNYGEFVSSINGLEGREEDYSGWVPSDKRNNQISKGIHEVFPEDGEVITFKFYSFAGNLAALKNLPGLASKLNRK
;
A
#
# COMPACT_ATOMS: atom_id res chain seq x y z
N MET A 1 -21.05 -14.80 -23.89
CA MET A 1 -21.57 -13.67 -23.09
C MET A 1 -22.46 -14.31 -22.06
N ASP A 2 -21.91 -14.99 -21.05
CA ASP A 2 -22.74 -15.76 -20.12
C ASP A 2 -22.09 -15.64 -18.74
N GLY A 3 -22.38 -14.53 -18.06
CA GLY A 3 -22.11 -14.39 -16.64
C GLY A 3 -23.38 -14.75 -15.89
N GLU A 4 -23.27 -15.54 -14.83
CA GLU A 4 -24.37 -15.80 -13.91
C GLU A 4 -24.49 -14.66 -12.91
N CYS A 5 -25.72 -14.39 -12.48
CA CYS A 5 -26.02 -13.44 -11.43
C CYS A 5 -26.43 -14.17 -10.15
N SER A 6 -26.10 -13.59 -8.99
CA SER A 6 -26.58 -14.08 -7.70
C SER A 6 -28.05 -13.75 -7.42
N VAL A 7 -28.72 -13.06 -8.34
CA VAL A 7 -30.13 -12.66 -8.26
C VAL A 7 -30.81 -13.01 -9.59
N ASP A 8 -32.12 -13.30 -9.55
CA ASP A 8 -32.90 -13.61 -10.75
C ASP A 8 -33.02 -12.36 -11.65
N ASP A 9 -33.60 -11.28 -11.14
CA ASP A 9 -33.76 -10.01 -11.87
C ASP A 9 -33.26 -8.84 -11.01
N GLY A 10 -32.48 -7.93 -11.58
CA GLY A 10 -32.03 -6.73 -10.86
C GLY A 10 -30.71 -6.12 -11.33
N LEU A 11 -30.27 -5.08 -10.63
CA LEU A 11 -28.98 -4.41 -10.84
C LEU A 11 -27.97 -4.90 -9.80
N VAL A 12 -26.89 -5.53 -10.24
CA VAL A 12 -25.85 -6.03 -9.33
C VAL A 12 -24.52 -5.32 -9.53
N PRO A 13 -23.75 -5.08 -8.45
CA PRO A 13 -22.42 -4.52 -8.55
C PRO A 13 -21.48 -5.39 -9.38
N ASN A 14 -20.62 -4.76 -10.17
CA ASN A 14 -19.57 -5.47 -10.87
C ASN A 14 -18.31 -5.59 -10.00
N MET A 15 -17.91 -6.82 -9.67
CA MET A 15 -16.72 -7.08 -8.85
C MET A 15 -15.41 -6.59 -9.48
N THR A 16 -15.38 -6.45 -10.81
CA THR A 16 -14.18 -6.02 -11.56
C THR A 16 -14.11 -4.51 -11.80
N SER A 17 -15.16 -3.75 -11.48
CA SER A 17 -15.15 -2.29 -11.63
C SER A 17 -16.26 -1.66 -10.80
N CYS A 18 -15.91 -0.72 -9.93
CA CYS A 18 -16.88 0.04 -9.15
C CYS A 18 -17.74 0.98 -10.00
N GLN A 19 -17.21 1.39 -11.15
CA GLN A 19 -17.88 2.24 -12.12
C GLN A 19 -18.93 1.47 -12.94
N ASP A 20 -18.80 0.14 -13.01
CA ASP A 20 -19.70 -0.69 -13.79
C ASP A 20 -20.73 -1.40 -12.89
N PHE A 21 -21.89 -1.73 -13.45
CA PHE A 21 -22.89 -2.63 -12.88
C PHE A 21 -23.42 -3.58 -13.93
N LEU A 22 -24.12 -4.63 -13.51
CA LEU A 22 -24.69 -5.64 -14.38
C LEU A 22 -26.22 -5.61 -14.26
N ILE A 23 -26.89 -5.70 -15.40
CA ILE A 23 -28.34 -5.92 -15.48
C ILE A 23 -28.55 -7.42 -15.61
N CYS A 24 -29.22 -7.99 -14.62
CA CYS A 24 -29.55 -9.41 -14.56
C CYS A 24 -31.00 -9.61 -14.94
N LEU A 25 -31.27 -10.61 -15.80
CA LEU A 25 -32.62 -11.14 -16.02
C LEU A 25 -32.58 -12.67 -16.09
N GLN A 26 -33.44 -13.32 -15.33
CA GLN A 26 -33.52 -14.78 -15.19
C GLN A 26 -32.17 -15.42 -14.78
N GLY A 27 -31.52 -14.84 -13.77
CA GLY A 27 -30.26 -15.33 -13.21
C GLY A 27 -29.04 -15.10 -14.12
N ARG A 28 -29.21 -14.37 -15.23
CA ARG A 28 -28.15 -14.18 -16.24
C ARG A 28 -27.86 -12.71 -16.47
N VAL A 29 -26.58 -12.41 -16.63
CA VAL A 29 -26.09 -11.08 -17.03
C VAL A 29 -26.56 -10.80 -18.46
N ARG A 30 -27.48 -9.85 -18.61
CA ARG A 30 -27.94 -9.37 -19.92
C ARG A 30 -27.07 -8.25 -20.46
N ARG A 31 -26.61 -7.38 -19.57
CA ARG A 31 -25.81 -6.22 -19.96
C ARG A 31 -24.88 -5.79 -18.85
N ARG A 32 -23.67 -5.37 -19.23
CA ARG A 32 -22.80 -4.54 -18.39
C ARG A 32 -23.04 -3.09 -18.73
N VAL A 33 -23.30 -2.27 -17.73
CA VAL A 33 -23.49 -0.81 -17.88
C VAL A 33 -22.39 -0.10 -17.10
N ARG A 34 -21.90 0.99 -17.67
CA ARG A 34 -20.88 1.85 -17.07
C ARG A 34 -21.52 3.18 -16.67
N CYS A 35 -21.30 3.60 -15.43
CA CYS A 35 -21.65 4.94 -14.98
C CYS A 35 -20.83 6.00 -15.72
N ALA A 36 -21.37 7.22 -15.81
CA ALA A 36 -20.65 8.35 -16.40
C ALA A 36 -19.33 8.64 -15.66
N SER A 37 -18.45 9.42 -16.28
CA SER A 37 -17.18 9.80 -15.66
C SER A 37 -17.42 10.54 -14.34
N GLY A 38 -16.68 10.18 -13.29
CA GLY A 38 -16.84 10.72 -11.94
C GLY A 38 -17.99 10.11 -11.11
N LEU A 39 -18.73 9.16 -11.67
CA LEU A 39 -19.80 8.44 -10.97
C LEU A 39 -19.45 6.96 -10.80
N MET A 40 -19.91 6.36 -9.72
CA MET A 40 -19.76 4.93 -9.40
C MET A 40 -21.13 4.30 -9.15
N PHE A 41 -21.27 2.99 -9.37
CA PHE A 41 -22.51 2.31 -9.04
C PHE A 41 -22.65 2.14 -7.51
N ASP A 42 -23.71 2.74 -6.98
CA ASP A 42 -24.12 2.67 -5.59
C ASP A 42 -25.22 1.62 -5.43
N ALA A 43 -24.85 0.48 -4.83
CA ALA A 43 -25.76 -0.63 -4.64
C ALA A 43 -26.89 -0.33 -3.62
N SER A 44 -26.70 0.67 -2.76
CA SER A 44 -27.68 1.02 -1.72
C SER A 44 -28.91 1.73 -2.28
N ILE A 45 -28.72 2.44 -3.40
CA ILE A 45 -29.77 3.20 -4.09
C ILE A 45 -29.96 2.75 -5.54
N GLU A 46 -29.28 1.67 -5.94
CA GLU A 46 -29.34 1.03 -7.25
C GLU A 46 -29.12 2.00 -8.44
N MET A 47 -28.27 3.02 -8.26
CA MET A 47 -27.99 4.02 -9.30
C MET A 47 -26.54 4.50 -9.27
N CYS A 48 -26.15 5.23 -10.32
CA CYS A 48 -24.85 5.90 -10.35
C CYS A 48 -24.86 7.12 -9.42
N ASN A 49 -23.89 7.19 -8.51
CA ASN A 49 -23.73 8.26 -7.53
C ASN A 49 -22.27 8.78 -7.54
N PHE A 50 -22.00 9.92 -6.90
CA PHE A 50 -20.67 10.51 -6.92
C PHE A 50 -19.63 9.62 -6.23
N GLU A 51 -18.45 9.49 -6.83
CA GLU A 51 -17.40 8.58 -6.36
C GLU A 51 -16.92 8.80 -4.92
N ASN A 52 -17.13 10.00 -4.38
CA ASN A 52 -16.76 10.39 -3.02
C ASN A 52 -17.75 9.90 -1.95
N VAL A 53 -18.98 9.54 -2.33
CA VAL A 53 -20.01 9.03 -1.41
C VAL A 53 -20.29 7.53 -1.59
N VAL A 54 -19.80 6.92 -2.68
CA VAL A 54 -20.00 5.49 -2.95
C VAL A 54 -18.97 4.63 -2.22
N ASN A 55 -19.47 3.66 -1.45
CA ASN A 55 -18.63 2.59 -0.91
C ASN A 55 -18.40 1.50 -1.98
N CYS A 56 -17.19 1.48 -2.54
CA CYS A 56 -16.79 0.50 -3.54
C CYS A 56 -16.41 -0.87 -2.96
N GLY A 57 -16.16 -0.96 -1.65
CA GLY A 57 -15.52 -2.14 -1.05
C GLY A 57 -14.24 -2.50 -1.80
N LEU A 58 -14.10 -3.76 -2.20
CA LEU A 58 -12.95 -4.28 -2.95
C LEU A 58 -13.02 -4.03 -4.47
N ARG A 59 -14.09 -3.39 -4.97
CA ARG A 59 -14.27 -3.16 -6.41
C ARG A 59 -13.32 -2.07 -6.91
N PRO A 60 -12.55 -2.29 -7.99
CA PRO A 60 -11.63 -1.29 -8.53
C PRO A 60 -12.35 -0.02 -8.99
N LYS A 61 -11.96 1.16 -8.50
CA LYS A 61 -12.66 2.43 -8.78
C LYS A 61 -12.52 2.95 -10.21
N THR A 62 -11.48 2.58 -10.97
CA THR A 62 -11.27 3.14 -12.32
C THR A 62 -11.51 2.11 -13.41
N GLY A 63 -12.32 2.46 -14.41
CA GLY A 63 -12.54 1.71 -15.65
C GLY A 63 -11.34 1.59 -16.59
N ASN A 64 -10.11 1.85 -16.11
CA ASN A 64 -8.87 1.69 -16.87
C ASN A 64 -8.35 0.26 -16.75
N ARG A 65 -8.89 -0.63 -17.58
CA ARG A 65 -8.42 -2.01 -17.83
C ARG A 65 -7.01 -2.11 -18.46
N LYS A 66 -6.10 -1.17 -18.21
CA LYS A 66 -4.71 -1.27 -18.70
C LYS A 66 -3.65 -1.31 -17.59
N CYS A 67 -3.92 -0.78 -16.40
CA CYS A 67 -2.88 -0.72 -15.36
C CYS A 67 -2.92 -1.89 -14.37
N TYR A 68 -4.09 -2.44 -14.00
CA TYR A 68 -4.19 -3.47 -12.94
C TYR A 68 -3.77 -4.89 -13.37
N THR A 69 -3.74 -5.18 -14.67
CA THR A 69 -3.19 -6.44 -15.20
C THR A 69 -1.76 -6.30 -15.71
N ALA A 70 -1.20 -5.08 -15.68
CA ALA A 70 0.19 -4.89 -16.04
C ALA A 70 1.05 -5.55 -14.95
N ASN A 71 1.89 -6.50 -15.35
CA ASN A 71 2.94 -6.98 -14.48
C ASN A 71 3.91 -5.82 -14.30
N VAL A 72 4.05 -5.38 -13.06
CA VAL A 72 4.99 -4.34 -12.66
C VAL A 72 6.17 -4.99 -11.95
N ASN A 73 7.33 -4.41 -12.16
CA ASN A 73 8.54 -4.76 -11.47
C ASN A 73 8.80 -3.77 -10.33
N VAL A 74 8.63 -4.21 -9.09
CA VAL A 74 8.74 -3.36 -7.90
C VAL A 74 9.90 -3.85 -7.03
N THR A 75 10.74 -2.92 -6.60
CA THR A 75 11.83 -3.22 -5.66
C THR A 75 11.45 -2.73 -4.26
N ILE A 76 11.38 -3.66 -3.31
CA ILE A 76 11.22 -3.36 -1.89
C ILE A 76 12.60 -3.32 -1.25
N LYS A 77 12.92 -2.20 -0.59
CA LYS A 77 14.13 -2.04 0.21
C LYS A 77 13.77 -1.82 1.67
N ALA A 78 14.56 -2.40 2.58
CA ALA A 78 14.52 -2.03 3.98
C ALA A 78 15.93 -1.76 4.50
N GLU A 79 16.10 -0.62 5.15
CA GLU A 79 17.38 -0.10 5.58
C GLU A 79 17.30 0.31 7.05
N ASN A 80 18.09 -0.36 7.90
CA ASN A 80 18.39 0.13 9.23
C ASN A 80 19.90 0.38 9.34
N LEU A 81 20.27 1.65 9.38
CA LEU A 81 21.65 2.10 9.59
C LEU A 81 21.80 2.86 10.92
N ALA A 82 20.70 3.05 11.67
CA ALA A 82 20.67 3.89 12.85
C ALA A 82 21.11 3.14 14.12
N ILE A 83 20.73 1.87 14.25
CA ILE A 83 21.00 1.03 15.43
C ILE A 83 21.27 -0.43 15.03
N GLN A 84 21.85 -1.23 15.94
CA GLN A 84 22.01 -2.65 15.71
C GLN A 84 20.65 -3.40 15.81
N PRO A 85 20.42 -4.44 14.99
CA PRO A 85 21.29 -4.91 13.92
C PRO A 85 21.23 -3.99 12.69
N ILE A 86 22.39 -3.61 12.16
CA ILE A 86 22.48 -2.89 10.89
C ILE A 86 22.15 -3.86 9.76
N PHE A 87 21.22 -3.48 8.87
CA PHE A 87 20.91 -4.27 7.68
C PHE A 87 20.43 -3.43 6.52
N LEU A 88 20.74 -3.91 5.32
CA LEU A 88 20.26 -3.42 4.04
C LEU A 88 19.76 -4.63 3.25
N ILE A 89 18.47 -4.67 2.97
CA ILE A 89 17.85 -5.74 2.19
C ILE A 89 17.10 -5.16 1.02
N GLU A 90 17.19 -5.85 -0.11
CA GLU A 90 16.55 -5.50 -1.36
C GLU A 90 15.92 -6.74 -1.97
N THR A 91 14.64 -6.66 -2.30
CA THR A 91 13.90 -7.74 -2.93
C THR A 91 13.10 -7.21 -4.11
N ASN A 92 13.34 -7.80 -5.27
CA ASN A 92 12.62 -7.47 -6.49
C ASN A 92 11.42 -8.40 -6.69
N ILE A 93 10.25 -7.84 -6.96
CA ILE A 93 8.99 -8.56 -7.11
C ILE A 93 8.34 -8.17 -8.43
N GLN A 94 8.06 -9.19 -9.25
CA GLN A 94 7.27 -9.06 -10.47
C GLN A 94 5.89 -9.64 -10.22
N ALA A 95 4.86 -8.80 -10.32
CA ALA A 95 3.47 -9.20 -10.09
C ALA A 95 2.51 -8.23 -10.79
N PRO A 96 1.25 -8.61 -10.99
CA PRO A 96 0.22 -7.67 -11.40
C PRO A 96 0.15 -6.47 -10.44
N ARG A 97 -0.06 -5.27 -10.98
CA ARG A 97 -0.18 -4.04 -10.20
C ARG A 97 -1.32 -4.13 -9.18
N GLN A 98 -0.98 -3.99 -7.91
CA GLN A 98 -1.87 -4.20 -6.76
C GLN A 98 -1.38 -3.40 -5.54
N PRO A 99 -2.09 -3.41 -4.39
CA PRO A 99 -1.66 -2.69 -3.21
C PRO A 99 -0.26 -3.09 -2.71
N LEU A 100 0.49 -2.13 -2.18
CA LEU A 100 1.85 -2.32 -1.65
C LEU A 100 1.91 -3.44 -0.60
N TYR A 101 0.87 -3.60 0.22
CA TYR A 101 0.76 -4.71 1.17
C TYR A 101 1.05 -6.09 0.55
N ASN A 102 0.49 -6.38 -0.63
CA ASN A 102 0.70 -7.66 -1.29
C ASN A 102 2.15 -7.81 -1.79
N PHE A 103 2.78 -6.71 -2.20
CA PHE A 103 4.21 -6.72 -2.53
C PHE A 103 5.09 -7.01 -1.32
N LEU A 104 4.74 -6.50 -0.13
CA LEU A 104 5.42 -6.82 1.11
C LEU A 104 5.26 -8.31 1.50
N LEU A 105 4.06 -8.86 1.35
CA LEU A 105 3.82 -10.30 1.57
C LEU A 105 4.64 -11.17 0.61
N MET A 106 4.66 -10.82 -0.69
CA MET A 106 5.46 -11.52 -1.69
C MET A 106 6.97 -11.40 -1.41
N ALA A 107 7.44 -10.22 -0.97
CA ALA A 107 8.83 -10.03 -0.55
C ALA A 107 9.18 -10.93 0.64
N ALA A 108 8.31 -11.00 1.65
CA ALA A 108 8.52 -11.87 2.82
C ALA A 108 8.48 -13.37 2.47
N GLY A 109 7.65 -13.77 1.50
CA GLY A 109 7.65 -15.14 0.98
C GLY A 109 8.88 -15.48 0.14
N LYS A 110 9.45 -14.49 -0.57
CA LYS A 110 10.58 -14.68 -1.49
C LYS A 110 11.95 -14.60 -0.80
N ASP A 111 12.14 -13.66 0.12
CA ASP A 111 13.40 -13.45 0.84
C ASP A 111 13.21 -13.70 2.34
N LYS A 112 13.81 -14.78 2.85
CA LYS A 112 13.75 -15.15 4.28
C LYS A 112 14.39 -14.12 5.21
N ARG A 113 15.17 -13.18 4.68
CA ARG A 113 15.77 -12.06 5.43
C ARG A 113 14.83 -10.87 5.52
N PHE A 114 13.65 -10.94 4.91
CA PHE A 114 12.62 -9.91 4.99
C PHE A 114 11.40 -10.48 5.70
N SER A 115 11.05 -9.88 6.82
CA SER A 115 9.80 -10.10 7.53
C SER A 115 9.29 -8.77 8.04
N PHE A 116 7.98 -8.61 8.14
CA PHE A 116 7.40 -7.36 8.59
C PHE A 116 6.16 -7.61 9.45
N GLN A 117 5.82 -6.61 10.26
CA GLN A 117 4.54 -6.51 10.94
C GLN A 117 3.93 -5.14 10.68
N THR A 118 2.63 -5.06 10.88
CA THR A 118 1.86 -3.85 10.62
C THR A 118 1.14 -3.37 11.88
N ARG A 119 0.78 -2.09 11.87
CA ARG A 119 -0.09 -1.47 12.86
C ARG A 119 -1.12 -0.62 12.14
N LYS A 120 -2.37 -0.74 12.56
CA LYS A 120 -3.44 0.14 12.12
C LYS A 120 -3.41 1.42 12.94
N ILE A 121 -3.43 2.55 12.25
CA ILE A 121 -3.53 3.89 12.84
C ILE A 121 -4.89 4.44 12.46
N ASP A 122 -5.69 4.81 13.46
CA ASP A 122 -7.03 5.33 13.26
C ASP A 122 -7.00 6.55 12.34
N ASN A 123 -7.91 6.59 11.36
CA ASN A 123 -8.02 7.63 10.33
C ASN A 123 -6.86 7.75 9.32
N TYR A 124 -5.74 7.03 9.50
CA TYR A 124 -4.58 7.09 8.60
C TYR A 124 -4.30 5.78 7.84
N GLY A 125 -4.88 4.67 8.27
CA GLY A 125 -4.76 3.37 7.60
C GLY A 125 -3.76 2.45 8.27
N GLU A 126 -3.25 1.46 7.53
CA GLU A 126 -2.30 0.47 8.04
C GLU A 126 -0.88 0.77 7.56
N PHE A 127 0.09 0.70 8.49
CA PHE A 127 1.49 1.03 8.24
C PHE A 127 2.40 -0.10 8.73
N VAL A 128 3.61 -0.17 8.17
CA VAL A 128 4.65 -1.09 8.66
C VAL A 128 5.16 -0.59 10.01
N SER A 129 5.00 -1.41 11.04
CA SER A 129 5.43 -1.11 12.41
C SER A 129 6.77 -1.75 12.76
N SER A 130 7.09 -2.89 12.15
CA SER A 130 8.32 -3.64 12.40
C SER A 130 8.83 -4.28 11.11
N ILE A 131 10.15 -4.31 10.94
CA ILE A 131 10.83 -5.12 9.91
C ILE A 131 11.93 -5.92 10.60
N ASN A 132 11.97 -7.22 10.35
CA ASN A 132 12.93 -8.15 10.94
C ASN A 132 13.00 -8.11 12.47
N GLY A 133 11.84 -7.90 13.11
CA GLY A 133 11.71 -7.80 14.56
C GLY A 133 12.10 -6.44 15.15
N LEU A 134 12.62 -5.52 14.34
CA LEU A 134 12.91 -4.16 14.80
C LEU A 134 11.66 -3.29 14.70
N GLU A 135 11.03 -3.02 15.85
CA GLU A 135 9.81 -2.22 15.96
C GLU A 135 10.08 -0.74 16.20
N GLY A 136 9.29 0.13 15.58
CA GLY A 136 9.24 1.55 15.90
C GLY A 136 8.59 1.82 17.26
N ARG A 137 9.18 2.71 18.05
CA ARG A 137 8.70 3.09 19.39
C ARG A 137 8.48 4.58 19.48
N GLU A 138 7.34 4.98 20.03
CA GLU A 138 7.02 6.38 20.30
C GLU A 138 7.97 6.99 21.35
N GLU A 139 8.30 6.23 22.39
CA GLU A 139 9.18 6.64 23.50
C GLU A 139 10.54 7.18 23.02
N ASP A 140 11.12 6.52 22.01
CA ASP A 140 12.43 6.86 21.45
C ASP A 140 12.33 7.59 20.09
N TYR A 141 11.12 8.03 19.71
CA TYR A 141 10.81 8.66 18.42
C TYR A 141 11.44 7.90 17.25
N SER A 142 11.15 6.60 17.20
CA SER A 142 11.69 5.69 16.20
C SER A 142 10.59 5.03 15.37
N GLY A 143 10.89 4.74 14.10
CA GLY A 143 9.91 4.17 13.20
C GLY A 143 10.43 3.92 11.80
N TRP A 144 9.65 3.11 11.07
CA TRP A 144 9.87 2.82 9.66
C TRP A 144 9.13 3.83 8.81
N VAL A 145 9.86 4.56 7.98
CA VAL A 145 9.29 5.57 7.07
C VAL A 145 9.48 5.11 5.64
N PRO A 146 8.40 4.85 4.89
CA PRO A 146 8.49 4.50 3.48
C PRO A 146 8.76 5.73 2.60
N SER A 147 9.58 5.56 1.56
CA SER A 147 9.84 6.58 0.55
C SER A 147 9.87 6.01 -0.88
N ASP A 148 9.58 6.88 -1.85
CA ASP A 148 9.71 6.57 -3.28
C ASP A 148 11.18 6.55 -3.73
N LYS A 149 11.42 6.19 -4.99
CA LYS A 149 12.76 6.18 -5.60
C LYS A 149 13.48 7.54 -5.64
N ARG A 150 12.74 8.63 -5.46
CA ARG A 150 13.26 10.01 -5.35
C ARG A 150 13.42 10.43 -3.89
N ASN A 151 13.26 9.50 -2.95
CA ASN A 151 13.37 9.71 -1.52
C ASN A 151 12.27 10.62 -0.94
N ASN A 152 11.14 10.78 -1.64
CA ASN A 152 9.96 11.47 -1.10
C ASN A 152 9.22 10.53 -0.16
N GLN A 153 8.84 11.01 1.02
CA GLN A 153 8.10 10.21 1.99
C GLN A 153 6.71 9.87 1.48
N ILE A 154 6.29 8.63 1.71
CA ILE A 154 4.96 8.13 1.37
C ILE A 154 4.10 8.20 2.64
N SER A 155 3.12 9.09 2.65
CA SER A 155 2.23 9.31 3.81
C SER A 155 0.94 8.48 3.79
N LYS A 156 0.73 7.68 2.75
CA LYS A 156 -0.46 6.85 2.58
C LYS A 156 -0.25 5.47 3.21
N GLY A 157 -1.33 4.87 3.70
CA GLY A 157 -1.32 3.49 4.18
C GLY A 157 -0.97 2.48 3.09
N ILE A 158 -0.44 1.32 3.48
CA ILE A 158 0.08 0.28 2.56
C ILE A 158 -0.98 -0.35 1.65
N HIS A 159 -2.27 -0.17 1.96
CA HIS A 159 -3.39 -0.59 1.11
C HIS A 159 -3.81 0.45 0.07
N GLU A 160 -3.37 1.69 0.22
CA GLU A 160 -3.73 2.82 -0.65
C GLU A 160 -2.61 3.17 -1.65
N VAL A 161 -1.44 2.57 -1.48
CA VAL A 161 -0.30 2.72 -2.37
C VAL A 161 -0.32 1.60 -3.41
N PHE A 162 -0.27 1.96 -4.69
CA PHE A 162 -0.24 1.04 -5.82
C PHE A 162 1.02 1.32 -6.64
N PRO A 163 2.14 0.62 -6.36
CA PRO A 163 3.40 0.88 -7.04
C PRO A 163 3.32 0.67 -8.56
N GLU A 164 4.01 1.50 -9.31
CA GLU A 164 4.14 1.43 -10.77
C GLU A 164 5.36 0.59 -11.19
N ASP A 165 5.46 0.29 -12.50
CA ASP A 165 6.60 -0.45 -13.04
C ASP A 165 7.93 0.31 -12.83
N GLY A 166 8.95 -0.42 -12.36
CA GLY A 166 10.26 0.13 -12.02
C GLY A 166 10.26 1.01 -10.77
N GLU A 167 9.24 0.93 -9.93
CA GLU A 167 9.20 1.67 -8.67
C GLU A 167 10.08 1.01 -7.59
N VAL A 168 10.72 1.85 -6.77
CA VAL A 168 11.53 1.43 -5.64
C VAL A 168 10.91 2.02 -4.40
N ILE A 169 10.44 1.16 -3.50
CA ILE A 169 9.88 1.55 -2.21
C ILE A 169 10.91 1.24 -1.14
N THR A 170 11.41 2.28 -0.48
CA THR A 170 12.45 2.14 0.56
C THR A 170 11.86 2.41 1.93
N PHE A 171 11.90 1.42 2.80
CA PHE A 171 11.59 1.57 4.22
C PHE A 171 12.87 1.89 4.97
N LYS A 172 13.01 3.12 5.46
CA LYS A 172 14.16 3.52 6.29
C LYS A 172 13.76 3.55 7.74
N PHE A 173 14.56 2.92 8.59
CA PHE A 173 14.40 3.03 10.03
C PHE A 173 15.07 4.30 10.53
N TYR A 174 14.30 5.12 11.23
CA TYR A 174 14.79 6.29 11.92
C TYR A 174 14.70 6.05 13.43
N SER A 175 15.72 6.49 14.17
CA SER A 175 15.72 6.51 15.64
C SER A 175 16.42 7.77 16.12
N PHE A 176 15.72 8.58 16.93
CA PHE A 176 16.31 9.79 17.49
C PHE A 176 17.48 9.45 18.45
N ALA A 177 17.25 8.51 19.37
CA ALA A 177 18.27 8.05 20.32
C ALA A 177 19.49 7.41 19.62
N GLY A 178 19.27 6.57 18.61
CA GLY A 178 20.33 5.94 17.82
C GLY A 178 21.19 6.95 17.05
N ASN A 179 20.54 7.91 16.38
CA ASN A 179 21.24 8.96 15.63
C ASN A 179 22.05 9.87 16.55
N LEU A 180 21.56 10.17 17.76
CA LEU A 180 22.32 10.91 18.78
C LEU A 180 23.55 10.13 19.27
N ALA A 181 23.43 8.81 19.47
CA ALA A 181 24.56 7.97 19.84
C ALA A 181 25.62 7.89 18.72
N ALA A 182 25.19 7.79 17.46
CA ALA A 182 26.08 7.83 16.30
C ALA A 182 26.85 9.16 16.20
N LEU A 183 26.18 10.30 16.45
CA LEU A 183 26.81 11.62 16.48
C LEU A 183 27.87 11.77 17.59
N LYS A 184 27.67 11.11 18.74
CA LYS A 184 28.66 11.12 19.84
C LYS A 184 29.92 10.31 19.51
N ASN A 185 29.82 9.34 18.61
CA ASN A 185 30.93 8.48 18.18
C ASN A 185 31.71 9.02 16.96
N LEU A 186 31.31 10.18 16.41
CA LEU A 186 32.09 10.88 15.38
C LEU A 186 33.33 11.56 16.01
N PRO A 187 34.56 11.24 15.53
CA PRO A 187 35.76 11.87 16.04
C PRO A 187 35.73 13.38 15.73
N GLY A 188 35.65 14.20 16.77
CA GLY A 188 35.68 15.67 16.68
C GLY A 188 34.47 16.42 17.25
N LEU A 189 33.38 15.75 17.63
CA LEU A 189 32.19 16.39 18.24
C LEU A 189 32.17 16.40 19.77
N ALA A 190 32.98 15.55 20.42
CA ALA A 190 33.11 15.50 21.88
C ALA A 190 33.65 16.80 22.50
N SER A 191 34.29 17.68 21.73
CA SER A 191 34.87 18.95 22.21
C SER A 191 33.91 20.14 22.17
N LYS A 192 32.74 20.03 21.51
CA LYS A 192 31.78 21.15 21.37
C LYS A 192 30.53 21.05 22.26
N LEU A 193 30.24 19.90 22.86
CA LEU A 193 29.07 19.69 23.73
C LEU A 193 29.34 19.93 25.23
N ASN A 194 30.58 20.19 25.64
CA ASN A 194 30.98 20.42 27.04
C ASN A 194 31.32 21.88 27.37
N ARG A 195 31.00 22.86 26.50
CA ARG A 195 31.03 24.28 26.89
C ARG A 195 29.62 24.72 27.25
N LYS A 196 29.32 24.58 28.55
CA LYS A 196 28.33 25.41 29.25
C LYS A 196 29.09 26.44 30.06
#